data_AF-A0A2P6W2H5-F1
#
_entry.id   AF-A0A2P6W2H5-F1
#
_cell.length_a   1.000
_cell.length_b   1.000
_cell.length_c   1.000
_cell.angle_alpha   90.00
_cell.angle_beta   90.00
_cell.angle_gamma   90.00
#
_symmetry.space_group_name_H-M   'P 1'
#
loop_
_entity.id
_entity.type
_entity.pdbx_description
1 polymer ?
#
loop_
_entity_poly.entity_id
_entity_poly.type
_entity_poly.pdbx_seq_one_letter_code
_entity_poly.pdbx_strand_id
1 'polypeptide(L)'
;MESIVKVSWKNKSNGWKAGLMVATQDGFEKWNLTPERSFSFELSDERRCTGYAPSQGERAKCPEFRRIDSGSQCGECRGKDIYSDYVRGDNQTDIEGEFSVYLAQISDSVKVGVTRTGNVRRRWIEQGADYGVEIHHGMDARVALDTESEISSNGITERIRKDSKLPSADNPSTLEKAMDKHSLEGDIVDVQDLTVYPEPEGDFRRKGLFEGELKSVKGQIISNGRICMAMSSGKTLKQPEQQGLNRF
;
A
#
# COMPACT_ATOMS: atom_id res chain seq x y z
N MET A 1 -21.20 -1.67 8.08
CA MET A 1 -19.92 -1.03 8.45
C MET A 1 -18.82 -1.94 7.98
N GLU A 2 -17.88 -1.44 7.19
CA GLU A 2 -16.72 -2.21 6.76
C GLU A 2 -15.42 -1.63 7.33
N SER A 3 -14.35 -2.42 7.32
CA SER A 3 -13.00 -2.00 7.69
C SER A 3 -12.05 -2.24 6.53
N ILE A 4 -11.25 -1.25 6.17
CA ILE A 4 -10.31 -1.37 5.06
C ILE A 4 -9.30 -2.46 5.39
N VAL A 5 -9.10 -3.42 4.48
CA VAL A 5 -7.96 -4.31 4.57
C VAL A 5 -6.78 -3.69 3.86
N LYS A 6 -6.91 -3.48 2.54
CA LYS A 6 -5.86 -2.98 1.66
C LYS A 6 -6.45 -2.55 0.32
N VAL A 7 -5.76 -1.66 -0.37
CA VAL A 7 -5.88 -1.57 -1.83
C VAL A 7 -5.07 -2.72 -2.43
N SER A 8 -5.73 -3.52 -3.26
CA SER A 8 -5.16 -4.68 -3.95
C SER A 8 -5.00 -4.37 -5.43
N TRP A 9 -3.90 -4.82 -6.03
CA TRP A 9 -3.57 -4.55 -7.42
C TRP A 9 -3.49 -5.86 -8.20
N LYS A 10 -4.06 -5.87 -9.41
CA LYS A 10 -4.00 -7.01 -10.32
C LYS A 10 -3.57 -6.54 -11.71
N ASN A 11 -2.60 -7.26 -12.29
CA ASN A 11 -2.20 -7.04 -13.67
C ASN A 11 -3.33 -7.50 -14.62
N LYS A 12 -3.63 -6.67 -15.63
CA LYS A 12 -4.62 -6.92 -16.68
C LYS A 12 -3.99 -6.54 -18.02
N SER A 13 -4.62 -6.94 -19.13
CA SER A 13 -4.09 -6.71 -20.48
C SER A 13 -3.81 -5.24 -20.79
N ASN A 14 -4.52 -4.31 -20.15
CA ASN A 14 -4.37 -2.88 -20.36
C ASN A 14 -3.70 -2.14 -19.19
N GLY A 15 -2.96 -2.85 -18.33
CA GLY A 15 -2.28 -2.28 -17.17
C GLY A 15 -2.85 -2.74 -15.82
N TRP A 16 -2.22 -2.29 -14.74
CA TRP A 16 -2.59 -2.67 -13.38
C TRP A 16 -3.87 -1.96 -12.91
N LYS A 17 -4.80 -2.75 -12.36
CA LYS A 17 -6.08 -2.26 -11.82
C LYS A 17 -6.17 -2.49 -10.32
N ALA A 18 -6.68 -1.48 -9.62
CA ALA A 18 -6.87 -1.47 -8.19
C ALA A 18 -8.26 -1.96 -7.78
N GLY A 19 -8.34 -2.54 -6.59
CA GLY A 19 -9.59 -2.79 -5.90
C GLY A 19 -9.40 -2.71 -4.40
N LEU A 20 -10.36 -2.11 -3.70
CA LEU A 20 -10.36 -1.99 -2.26
C LEU A 20 -10.92 -3.28 -1.66
N MET A 21 -10.11 -3.96 -0.87
CA MET A 21 -10.58 -5.11 -0.07
C MET A 21 -10.98 -4.60 1.31
N VAL A 22 -12.17 -4.98 1.76
CA VAL A 22 -12.72 -4.60 3.05
C VAL A 22 -13.13 -5.84 3.84
N ALA A 23 -13.02 -5.76 5.16
CA ALA A 23 -13.48 -6.76 6.11
C ALA A 23 -14.86 -6.36 6.63
N THR A 24 -15.76 -7.35 6.70
CA THR A 24 -17.08 -7.24 7.30
C THR A 24 -17.19 -8.22 8.48
N GLN A 25 -18.33 -8.22 9.17
CA GLN A 25 -18.59 -9.24 10.20
C GLN A 25 -18.68 -10.65 9.59
N ASP A 26 -19.13 -10.75 8.35
CA ASP A 26 -19.38 -12.02 7.68
C ASP A 26 -18.18 -12.54 6.90
N GLY A 27 -17.27 -11.67 6.46
CA GLY A 27 -16.08 -12.08 5.73
C GLY A 27 -15.31 -10.92 5.11
N PHE A 28 -15.05 -11.04 3.81
CA PHE A 28 -14.33 -10.03 3.04
C PHE A 28 -15.09 -9.69 1.77
N GLU A 29 -15.09 -8.41 1.43
CA GLU A 29 -15.66 -7.91 0.18
C GLU A 29 -14.60 -7.17 -0.62
N LYS A 30 -14.85 -7.03 -1.92
CA LYS A 30 -13.98 -6.29 -2.82
C LYS A 30 -14.77 -5.25 -3.60
N TRP A 31 -14.36 -4.00 -3.48
CA TRP A 31 -14.84 -2.91 -4.32
C TRP A 31 -13.87 -2.69 -5.47
N ASN A 32 -14.36 -2.77 -6.70
CA ASN A 32 -13.59 -2.37 -7.87
C ASN A 32 -13.42 -0.85 -7.86
N LEU A 33 -12.17 -0.39 -7.83
CA LEU A 33 -11.82 1.02 -7.90
C LEU A 33 -11.66 1.40 -9.37
N THR A 34 -12.77 1.47 -10.10
CA THR A 34 -12.74 1.85 -11.52
C THR A 34 -12.90 3.37 -11.62
N PRO A 35 -12.10 4.07 -12.44
CA PRO A 35 -12.35 5.48 -12.72
C PRO A 35 -13.81 5.71 -13.13
N GLU A 36 -14.35 6.88 -12.82
CA GLU A 36 -15.75 7.31 -13.07
C GLU A 36 -16.80 6.58 -12.22
N ARG A 37 -16.43 5.51 -11.50
CA ARG A 37 -17.34 4.90 -10.53
C ARG A 37 -17.59 5.89 -9.39
N SER A 38 -18.86 6.18 -9.15
CA SER A 38 -19.28 6.99 -8.01
C SER A 38 -19.18 6.22 -6.70
N PHE A 39 -18.63 6.88 -5.69
CA PHE A 39 -18.60 6.44 -4.31
C PHE A 39 -19.21 7.53 -3.41
N SER A 40 -19.82 7.09 -2.32
CA SER A 40 -20.24 7.97 -1.24
C SER A 40 -20.08 7.23 0.08
N PHE A 41 -19.01 7.55 0.81
CA PHE A 41 -18.70 6.95 2.11
C PHE A 41 -17.97 7.94 3.00
N GLU A 42 -18.08 7.75 4.31
CA GLU A 42 -17.25 8.45 5.28
C GLU A 42 -16.15 7.53 5.82
N LEU A 43 -14.90 7.95 5.68
CA LEU A 43 -13.76 7.28 6.31
C LEU A 43 -13.59 7.80 7.73
N SER A 44 -13.78 6.94 8.73
CA SER A 44 -13.69 7.35 10.13
C SER A 44 -12.33 7.02 10.77
N ASP A 45 -12.09 7.54 11.98
CA ASP A 45 -10.93 7.16 12.79
C ASP A 45 -11.17 5.87 13.60
N GLU A 46 -12.40 5.37 13.66
CA GLU A 46 -12.67 4.06 14.26
C GLU A 46 -11.94 2.97 13.47
N ARG A 47 -11.41 1.99 14.19
CA ARG A 47 -10.73 0.86 13.57
C ARG A 47 -11.31 -0.47 14.03
N ARG A 48 -11.33 -1.43 13.11
CA ARG A 48 -11.75 -2.82 13.36
C ARG A 48 -10.70 -3.77 12.82
N CYS A 49 -10.52 -4.89 13.51
CA CYS A 49 -9.62 -5.95 13.12
C CYS A 49 -9.94 -6.47 11.71
N THR A 50 -8.92 -6.58 10.88
CA THR A 50 -9.02 -6.97 9.47
C THR A 50 -8.81 -8.47 9.24
N GLY A 51 -8.79 -9.27 10.31
CA GLY A 51 -8.52 -10.71 10.26
C GLY A 51 -7.04 -11.06 10.30
N TYR A 52 -6.69 -12.26 9.86
CA TYR A 52 -5.32 -12.81 9.86
C TYR A 52 -5.07 -13.71 8.66
N ALA A 53 -3.81 -13.99 8.35
CA ALA A 53 -3.43 -15.04 7.41
C ALA A 53 -3.13 -16.33 8.19
N PRO A 54 -3.92 -17.41 8.06
CA PRO A 54 -3.59 -18.70 8.69
C PRO A 54 -2.46 -19.43 7.97
N SER A 55 -2.30 -19.19 6.67
CA SER A 55 -1.29 -19.78 5.81
C SER A 55 -0.95 -18.81 4.67
N GLN A 56 0.07 -19.12 3.88
CA GLN A 56 0.49 -18.28 2.76
C GLN A 56 -0.63 -18.17 1.71
N GLY A 57 -1.07 -16.94 1.44
CA GLY A 57 -2.10 -16.64 0.43
C GLY A 57 -3.54 -16.79 0.93
N GLU A 58 -3.75 -17.32 2.13
CA GLU A 58 -5.07 -17.40 2.75
C GLU A 58 -5.40 -16.17 3.59
N ARG A 59 -6.69 -15.97 3.85
CA ARG A 59 -7.20 -14.92 4.72
C ARG A 59 -8.39 -15.40 5.52
N ALA A 60 -8.29 -15.32 6.84
CA ALA A 60 -9.37 -15.62 7.77
C ALA A 60 -9.91 -14.32 8.38
N LYS A 61 -11.23 -14.23 8.52
CA LYS A 61 -11.87 -13.08 9.17
C LYS A 61 -11.57 -13.05 10.66
N CYS A 62 -11.64 -11.87 11.27
CA CYS A 62 -11.65 -11.77 12.73
C CYS A 62 -13.00 -12.33 13.24
N PRO A 63 -13.03 -13.37 14.10
CA PRO A 63 -14.28 -13.96 14.56
C PRO A 63 -15.22 -12.96 15.24
N GLU A 64 -14.67 -11.96 15.92
CA GLU A 64 -15.43 -10.97 16.67
C GLU A 64 -15.52 -9.60 15.99
N PHE A 65 -14.90 -9.43 14.81
CA PHE A 65 -14.75 -8.11 14.16
C PHE A 65 -14.37 -7.00 15.16
N ARG A 66 -13.40 -7.32 16.03
CA ARG A 66 -13.10 -6.58 17.26
C ARG A 66 -12.68 -5.14 16.94
N ARG A 67 -13.16 -4.16 17.73
CA ARG A 67 -12.64 -2.78 17.69
C ARG A 67 -11.18 -2.78 18.12
N ILE A 68 -10.36 -1.97 17.48
CA ILE A 68 -8.94 -1.79 17.81
C ILE A 68 -8.60 -0.31 17.86
N ASP A 69 -7.60 0.07 18.66
CA ASP A 69 -7.19 1.47 18.79
C ASP A 69 -6.12 1.87 17.77
N SER A 70 -5.34 0.91 17.28
CA SER A 70 -4.28 1.13 16.31
C SER A 70 -4.01 -0.12 15.46
N GLY A 71 -3.20 0.02 14.41
CA GLY A 71 -2.84 -1.10 13.53
C GLY A 71 -4.02 -1.66 12.76
N SER A 72 -3.93 -2.91 12.31
CA SER A 72 -4.93 -3.57 11.46
C SER A 72 -5.46 -4.88 12.06
N GLN A 73 -4.93 -5.33 13.20
CA GLN A 73 -5.25 -6.62 13.81
C GLN A 73 -5.40 -6.47 15.32
N CYS A 74 -6.34 -7.20 15.91
CA CYS A 74 -6.39 -7.42 17.36
C CYS A 74 -5.28 -8.41 17.78
N GLY A 75 -4.99 -8.48 19.08
CA GLY A 75 -3.94 -9.36 19.61
C GLY A 75 -4.10 -10.83 19.23
N GLU A 76 -5.33 -11.34 19.20
CA GLU A 76 -5.62 -12.73 18.85
C GLU A 76 -5.36 -13.03 17.36
N CYS A 77 -5.88 -12.19 16.46
CA CYS A 77 -5.61 -12.33 15.03
C CYS A 77 -4.11 -12.19 14.74
N ARG A 78 -3.43 -11.26 15.41
CA ARG A 78 -1.98 -11.10 15.29
C ARG A 78 -1.22 -12.35 15.74
N GLY A 79 -1.66 -13.03 16.79
CA GLY A 79 -1.03 -14.27 17.27
C GLY A 79 -1.28 -15.51 16.40
N LYS A 80 -2.26 -15.45 15.49
CA LYS A 80 -2.59 -16.52 14.53
C LYS A 80 -2.04 -16.25 13.13
N ASP A 81 -1.40 -15.11 12.91
CA ASP A 81 -0.96 -14.69 11.59
C ASP A 81 0.39 -15.33 11.26
N ILE A 82 0.49 -16.09 10.17
CA ILE A 82 1.77 -16.64 9.68
C ILE A 82 2.86 -15.56 9.56
N TYR A 83 2.48 -14.31 9.34
CA TYR A 83 3.44 -13.22 9.19
C TYR A 83 3.88 -12.57 10.51
N SER A 84 3.38 -13.01 11.67
CA SER A 84 3.73 -12.41 12.97
C SER A 84 5.18 -12.61 13.35
N ASP A 85 5.77 -13.73 12.95
CA ASP A 85 7.10 -14.16 13.38
C ASP A 85 8.19 -13.42 12.59
N TYR A 86 7.91 -13.01 11.35
CA TYR A 86 8.75 -12.09 10.57
C TYR A 86 8.96 -10.75 11.28
N VAL A 87 7.95 -10.27 12.03
CA VAL A 87 8.03 -8.99 12.76
C VAL A 87 8.78 -9.14 14.09
N ARG A 88 8.89 -10.36 14.62
CA ARG A 88 9.53 -10.66 15.91
C ARG A 88 11.02 -11.00 15.80
N GLY A 89 11.57 -11.09 14.59
CA GLY A 89 13.00 -11.33 14.38
C GLY A 89 13.44 -12.75 14.74
N ASP A 90 12.51 -13.71 14.74
CA ASP A 90 12.90 -15.13 14.79
C ASP A 90 13.45 -15.52 13.42
N ASN A 91 14.78 -15.44 13.32
CA ASN A 91 15.64 -15.62 12.15
C ASN A 91 15.63 -17.04 11.55
N GLN A 92 14.49 -17.72 11.44
CA GLN A 92 14.41 -19.09 10.94
C GLN A 92 13.25 -19.37 9.96
N THR A 93 12.84 -18.37 9.18
CA THR A 93 12.18 -18.69 7.92
C THR A 93 13.18 -18.47 6.81
N ASP A 94 13.91 -19.53 6.48
CA ASP A 94 14.43 -19.71 5.11
C ASP A 94 13.22 -19.72 4.20
N ILE A 95 12.78 -18.52 3.80
CA ILE A 95 11.72 -18.39 2.81
C ILE A 95 12.36 -18.86 1.51
N GLU A 96 12.08 -20.10 1.12
CA GLU A 96 12.48 -20.59 -0.19
C GLU A 96 11.96 -19.64 -1.29
N GLY A 97 12.86 -19.31 -2.21
CA GLY A 97 12.58 -18.47 -3.37
C GLY A 97 13.63 -17.39 -3.58
N GLU A 98 13.60 -16.83 -4.77
CA GLU A 98 14.48 -15.73 -5.17
C GLU A 98 13.86 -14.37 -4.80
N PHE A 99 14.73 -13.42 -4.48
CA PHE A 99 14.38 -12.07 -4.08
C PHE A 99 15.12 -11.03 -4.91
N SER A 100 14.46 -9.88 -5.05
CA SER A 100 15.01 -8.69 -5.69
C SER A 100 15.09 -7.56 -4.68
N VAL A 101 16.16 -6.79 -4.77
CA VAL A 101 16.30 -5.49 -4.08
C VAL A 101 15.99 -4.41 -5.11
N TYR A 102 15.19 -3.42 -4.71
CA TYR A 102 14.80 -2.31 -5.57
C TYR A 102 14.88 -0.99 -4.84
N LEU A 103 15.01 0.08 -5.61
CA LEU A 103 14.72 1.43 -5.17
C LEU A 103 13.37 1.89 -5.74
N ALA A 104 12.69 2.76 -5.01
CA ALA A 104 11.46 3.39 -5.45
C ALA A 104 11.46 4.86 -5.02
N GLN A 105 11.33 5.75 -5.99
CA GLN A 105 11.05 7.16 -5.76
C GLN A 105 9.56 7.36 -5.51
N ILE A 106 9.25 8.07 -4.45
CA ILE A 106 7.90 8.45 -4.04
C ILE A 106 7.98 9.93 -3.63
N SER A 107 7.42 10.80 -4.46
CA SER A 107 7.57 12.25 -4.35
C SER A 107 9.06 12.61 -4.27
N ASP A 108 9.44 13.44 -3.32
CA ASP A 108 10.83 13.88 -3.10
C ASP A 108 11.70 12.86 -2.33
N SER A 109 11.25 11.62 -2.15
CA SER A 109 11.93 10.61 -1.33
C SER A 109 12.23 9.35 -2.12
N VAL A 110 13.36 8.71 -1.83
CA VAL A 110 13.71 7.39 -2.35
C VAL A 110 13.71 6.41 -1.19
N LYS A 111 13.14 5.23 -1.44
CA LYS A 111 13.23 4.11 -0.51
C LYS A 111 13.84 2.87 -1.13
N VAL A 112 14.52 2.08 -0.30
CA VAL A 112 14.96 0.73 -0.64
C VAL A 112 13.92 -0.28 -0.17
N GLY A 113 13.82 -1.40 -0.87
CA GLY A 113 12.90 -2.46 -0.54
C GLY A 113 13.32 -3.83 -1.06
N VAL A 114 12.94 -4.87 -0.33
CA VAL A 114 13.03 -6.27 -0.80
C VAL A 114 11.66 -6.80 -1.20
N THR A 115 11.62 -7.64 -2.23
CA THR A 115 10.45 -8.46 -2.55
C THR A 115 10.85 -9.74 -3.28
N ARG A 116 9.96 -10.72 -3.36
CA ARG A 116 10.22 -11.92 -4.17
C ARG A 116 10.40 -11.53 -5.65
N THR A 117 11.35 -12.16 -6.31
CA THR A 117 11.60 -12.03 -7.74
C THR A 117 10.30 -12.14 -8.55
N GLY A 118 10.14 -11.25 -9.53
CA GLY A 118 8.92 -11.15 -10.36
C GLY A 118 7.78 -10.32 -9.74
N ASN A 119 7.85 -9.93 -8.46
CA ASN A 119 6.85 -9.07 -7.82
C ASN A 119 7.25 -7.59 -7.75
N VAL A 120 8.44 -7.22 -8.20
CA VAL A 120 9.01 -5.86 -8.10
C VAL A 120 8.05 -4.79 -8.61
N ARG A 121 7.55 -4.93 -9.85
CA ARG A 121 6.58 -3.99 -10.43
C ARG A 121 5.30 -3.85 -9.61
N ARG A 122 4.73 -4.98 -9.16
CA ARG A 122 3.55 -4.98 -8.27
C ARG A 122 3.86 -4.20 -6.98
N ARG A 123 5.07 -4.37 -6.47
CA ARG A 123 5.49 -3.82 -5.18
C ARG A 123 5.73 -2.31 -5.25
N TRP A 124 6.23 -1.79 -6.36
CA TRP A 124 6.29 -0.35 -6.66
C TRP A 124 4.89 0.26 -6.68
N ILE A 125 3.97 -0.34 -7.43
CA ILE A 125 2.58 0.11 -7.55
C ILE A 125 1.88 0.11 -6.19
N GLU A 126 1.94 -0.99 -5.44
CA GLU A 126 1.32 -1.09 -4.11
C GLU A 126 1.81 -0.02 -3.13
N GLN A 127 3.05 0.42 -3.31
CA GLN A 127 3.67 1.46 -2.49
C GLN A 127 3.42 2.87 -3.02
N GLY A 128 2.83 3.03 -4.19
CA GLY A 128 2.59 4.34 -4.81
C GLY A 128 3.89 5.04 -5.17
N ALA A 129 4.84 4.28 -5.74
CA ALA A 129 6.04 4.83 -6.37
C ALA A 129 5.68 5.61 -7.64
N ASP A 130 6.45 6.65 -7.92
CA ASP A 130 6.45 7.39 -9.19
C ASP A 130 7.41 6.72 -10.16
N TYR A 131 8.62 6.42 -9.69
CA TYR A 131 9.66 5.73 -10.44
C TYR A 131 10.23 4.57 -9.61
N GLY A 132 10.64 3.50 -10.29
CA GLY A 132 11.27 2.35 -9.64
C GLY A 132 12.43 1.80 -10.44
N VAL A 133 13.40 1.21 -9.76
CA VAL A 133 14.55 0.51 -10.37
C VAL A 133 14.84 -0.75 -9.59
N GLU A 134 15.01 -1.87 -10.31
CA GLU A 134 15.46 -3.13 -9.74
C GLU A 134 16.99 -3.13 -9.79
N ILE A 135 17.64 -3.09 -8.61
CA ILE A 135 19.10 -2.97 -8.52
C ILE A 135 19.76 -4.34 -8.43
N HIS A 136 19.06 -5.32 -7.87
CA HIS A 136 19.51 -6.70 -7.76
C HIS A 136 18.35 -7.66 -7.94
N HIS A 137 18.65 -8.83 -8.49
CA HIS A 137 17.69 -9.86 -8.88
C HIS A 137 18.22 -11.25 -8.53
N GLY A 138 17.34 -12.19 -8.19
CA GLY A 138 17.73 -13.60 -8.05
C GLY A 138 18.50 -13.92 -6.76
N MET A 139 18.38 -13.08 -5.71
CA MET A 139 19.11 -13.25 -4.46
C MET A 139 18.39 -14.19 -3.50
N ASP A 140 19.15 -14.89 -2.65
CA ASP A 140 18.61 -15.57 -1.49
C ASP A 140 18.02 -14.55 -0.48
N ALA A 141 17.02 -14.97 0.29
CA ALA A 141 16.28 -14.10 1.21
C ALA A 141 17.21 -13.32 2.17
N ARG A 142 18.18 -14.02 2.78
CA ARG A 142 19.13 -13.41 3.72
C ARG A 142 20.02 -12.38 3.05
N VAL A 143 20.58 -12.71 1.88
CA VAL A 143 21.45 -11.80 1.12
C VAL A 143 20.69 -10.54 0.70
N ALA A 144 19.45 -10.68 0.25
CA ALA A 144 18.61 -9.55 -0.12
C ALA A 144 18.31 -8.62 1.07
N LEU A 145 18.01 -9.18 2.25
CA LEU A 145 17.76 -8.41 3.48
C LEU A 145 19.03 -7.72 4.00
N ASP A 146 20.18 -8.40 3.97
CA ASP A 146 21.46 -7.81 4.35
C ASP A 146 21.82 -6.66 3.40
N THR A 147 21.58 -6.82 2.10
CA THR A 147 21.77 -5.76 1.08
C THR A 147 20.84 -4.56 1.29
N GLU A 148 19.56 -4.78 1.58
CA GLU A 148 18.61 -3.71 1.92
C GLU A 148 19.07 -2.93 3.16
N SER A 149 19.51 -3.63 4.20
CA SER A 149 20.02 -3.04 5.44
C SER A 149 21.29 -2.21 5.22
N GLU A 150 22.21 -2.69 4.38
CA GLU A 150 23.41 -1.93 4.00
C GLU A 150 23.06 -0.64 3.27
N ILE A 151 22.20 -0.71 2.26
CA ILE A 151 21.74 0.47 1.51
C ILE A 151 20.99 1.44 2.44
N SER A 152 20.17 0.90 3.34
CA SER A 152 19.40 1.66 4.32
C SER A 152 20.31 2.43 5.29
N SER A 153 21.36 1.76 5.78
CA SER A 153 22.39 2.34 6.66
C SER A 153 23.16 3.48 5.99
N ASN A 154 23.22 3.50 4.66
CA ASN A 154 23.85 4.56 3.88
C ASN A 154 22.91 5.76 3.57
N GLY A 155 21.70 5.78 4.15
CA GLY A 155 20.83 6.95 4.21
C GLY A 155 19.59 6.90 3.30
N ILE A 156 19.32 5.77 2.64
CA ILE A 156 18.06 5.54 1.93
C ILE A 156 17.04 4.96 2.92
N THR A 157 15.80 5.47 2.97
CA THR A 157 14.82 4.95 3.95
C THR A 157 14.17 3.64 3.50
N GLU A 158 13.69 2.81 4.42
CA GLU A 158 12.85 1.66 4.09
C GLU A 158 11.35 2.01 4.03
N ARG A 159 10.95 3.16 4.60
CA ARG A 159 9.53 3.49 4.86
C ARG A 159 9.21 4.94 4.56
N ILE A 160 8.21 5.13 3.70
CA ILE A 160 7.66 6.45 3.37
C ILE A 160 6.20 6.52 3.83
N ARG A 161 5.87 7.60 4.56
CA ARG A 161 4.51 7.84 5.08
C ARG A 161 3.55 8.16 3.93
N LYS A 162 2.26 7.88 4.12
CA LYS A 162 1.24 8.02 3.06
C LYS A 162 0.98 9.47 2.62
N ASP A 163 1.08 10.40 3.56
CA ASP A 163 0.95 11.85 3.33
C ASP A 163 2.11 12.42 2.52
N SER A 164 3.29 11.82 2.60
CA SER A 164 4.48 12.21 1.83
C SER A 164 4.51 11.64 0.42
N LYS A 165 3.45 10.99 -0.06
CA LYS A 165 3.39 10.38 -1.40
C LYS A 165 2.80 11.29 -2.47
N LEU A 166 2.42 12.49 -2.06
CA LEU A 166 1.82 13.53 -2.87
C LEU A 166 2.56 14.85 -2.58
N PRO A 167 2.77 15.71 -3.59
CA PRO A 167 2.48 15.46 -5.01
C PRO A 167 3.39 14.36 -5.59
N SER A 168 3.01 13.83 -6.75
CA SER A 168 3.86 12.92 -7.52
C SER A 168 5.10 13.63 -8.02
N ALA A 169 6.19 12.89 -8.23
CA ALA A 169 7.39 13.47 -8.79
C ALA A 169 7.30 13.57 -10.32
N ASP A 170 7.69 14.71 -10.88
CA ASP A 170 7.63 14.95 -12.33
C ASP A 170 8.72 14.21 -13.12
N ASN A 171 9.81 13.79 -12.46
CA ASN A 171 10.96 13.13 -13.09
C ASN A 171 11.74 12.26 -12.08
N PRO A 172 12.60 11.34 -12.54
CA PRO A 172 13.34 10.42 -11.67
C PRO A 172 14.61 11.03 -11.05
N SER A 173 14.82 12.35 -11.07
CA SER A 173 16.11 12.95 -10.69
C SER A 173 16.54 12.66 -9.24
N THR A 174 15.59 12.46 -8.32
CA THR A 174 15.91 12.07 -6.94
C THR A 174 16.39 10.62 -6.88
N LEU A 175 15.80 9.73 -7.68
CA LEU A 175 16.23 8.34 -7.85
C LEU A 175 17.62 8.27 -8.49
N GLU A 176 17.85 8.99 -9.58
CA GLU A 176 19.14 9.04 -10.27
C GLU A 176 20.26 9.50 -9.33
N LYS A 177 20.03 10.58 -8.57
CA LYS A 177 21.00 11.06 -7.57
C LYS A 177 21.29 10.02 -6.50
N ALA A 178 20.28 9.25 -6.07
CA ALA A 178 20.47 8.17 -5.11
C ALA A 178 21.28 7.03 -5.73
N MET A 179 20.98 6.64 -6.96
CA MET A 179 21.74 5.62 -7.70
C MET A 179 23.20 6.01 -7.85
N ASP A 180 23.48 7.24 -8.32
CA ASP A 180 24.84 7.77 -8.50
C ASP A 180 25.62 7.79 -7.18
N LYS A 181 25.00 8.33 -6.12
CA LYS A 181 25.62 8.44 -4.79
C LYS A 181 26.02 7.08 -4.23
N HIS A 182 25.23 6.04 -4.51
CA HIS A 182 25.45 4.69 -4.01
C HIS A 182 26.11 3.76 -5.04
N SER A 183 26.50 4.28 -6.22
CA SER A 183 27.05 3.49 -7.33
C SER A 183 26.18 2.27 -7.70
N LEU A 184 24.86 2.50 -7.73
CA LEU A 184 23.86 1.48 -8.09
C LEU A 184 23.44 1.65 -9.54
N GLU A 185 23.21 0.55 -10.22
CA GLU A 185 22.79 0.53 -11.63
C GLU A 185 21.46 -0.21 -11.79
N GLY A 186 20.74 0.12 -12.86
CA GLY A 186 19.49 -0.55 -13.23
C GLY A 186 18.61 0.34 -14.12
N ASP A 187 17.62 -0.28 -14.76
CA ASP A 187 16.68 0.42 -15.63
C ASP A 187 15.59 1.13 -14.81
N ILE A 188 15.52 2.45 -14.95
CA ILE A 188 14.45 3.25 -14.34
C ILE A 188 13.15 3.01 -15.10
N VAL A 189 12.10 2.69 -14.35
CA VAL A 189 10.75 2.48 -14.83
C VAL A 189 9.85 3.57 -14.29
N ASP A 190 9.12 4.25 -15.18
CA ASP A 190 7.97 5.05 -14.82
C ASP A 190 6.83 4.11 -14.38
N VAL A 191 6.42 4.24 -13.12
CA VAL A 191 5.39 3.39 -12.52
C VAL A 191 4.00 3.80 -13.00
N GLN A 192 3.82 5.06 -13.40
CA GLN A 192 2.56 5.58 -13.93
C GLN A 192 2.17 4.84 -15.22
N ASP A 193 3.14 4.53 -16.09
CA ASP A 193 2.95 3.74 -17.32
C ASP A 193 2.46 2.30 -17.07
N LEU A 194 2.62 1.79 -15.85
CA LEU A 194 2.16 0.45 -15.48
C LEU A 194 0.67 0.42 -15.11
N THR A 195 0.04 1.56 -14.80
CA THR A 195 -1.32 1.59 -14.25
C THR A 195 -2.33 2.23 -15.21
N VAL A 196 -3.61 1.98 -14.96
CA VAL A 196 -4.71 2.61 -15.73
C VAL A 196 -5.23 3.91 -15.14
N TYR A 197 -4.62 4.39 -14.05
CA TYR A 197 -5.11 5.53 -13.31
C TYR A 197 -4.31 6.76 -13.69
N PRO A 198 -4.90 7.94 -13.90
CA PRO A 198 -4.15 9.18 -14.02
C PRO A 198 -3.48 9.53 -12.68
N GLU A 199 -2.59 10.52 -12.67
CA GLU A 199 -2.03 11.05 -11.43
C GLU A 199 -3.11 11.61 -10.49
N PRO A 200 -2.99 11.43 -9.16
CA PRO A 200 -3.98 11.88 -8.21
C PRO A 200 -3.89 13.38 -7.92
N GLU A 201 -5.04 14.04 -7.91
CA GLU A 201 -5.17 15.47 -7.58
C GLU A 201 -5.99 15.69 -6.30
N GLY A 202 -5.75 16.82 -5.64
CA GLY A 202 -6.55 17.31 -4.51
C GLY A 202 -5.96 17.09 -3.13
N ASP A 203 -6.63 17.62 -2.11
CA ASP A 203 -6.11 17.71 -0.75
C ASP A 203 -6.03 16.35 -0.06
N PHE A 204 -4.88 16.04 0.53
CA PHE A 204 -4.70 14.80 1.27
C PHE A 204 -5.53 14.78 2.57
N ARG A 205 -6.33 13.74 2.75
CA ARG A 205 -7.15 13.49 3.94
C ARG A 205 -6.98 12.06 4.44
N ARG A 206 -6.96 11.92 5.77
CA ARG A 206 -6.95 10.62 6.44
C ARG A 206 -8.34 10.15 6.86
N LYS A 207 -9.34 11.03 6.81
CA LYS A 207 -10.72 10.81 7.27
C LYS A 207 -11.67 11.80 6.62
N GLY A 208 -12.97 11.57 6.80
CA GLY A 208 -14.06 12.40 6.31
C GLY A 208 -14.76 11.81 5.09
N LEU A 209 -15.64 12.62 4.50
CA LEU A 209 -16.47 12.23 3.37
C LEU A 209 -15.62 12.08 2.10
N PHE A 210 -15.77 10.95 1.42
CA PHE A 210 -15.40 10.74 0.03
C PHE A 210 -16.68 10.59 -0.79
N GLU A 211 -16.99 11.61 -1.58
CA GLU A 211 -18.18 11.65 -2.41
C GLU A 211 -17.83 12.05 -3.85
N GLY A 212 -18.47 11.38 -4.80
CA GLY A 212 -18.32 11.62 -6.22
C GLY A 212 -17.58 10.50 -6.93
N GLU A 213 -17.17 10.79 -8.16
CA GLU A 213 -16.51 9.83 -9.03
C GLU A 213 -15.05 9.63 -8.63
N LEU A 214 -14.62 8.38 -8.56
CA LEU A 214 -13.21 8.05 -8.50
C LEU A 214 -12.51 8.55 -9.78
N LYS A 215 -11.43 9.30 -9.63
CA LYS A 215 -10.58 9.73 -10.76
C LYS A 215 -9.26 8.97 -10.82
N SER A 216 -8.61 8.77 -9.67
CA SER A 216 -7.28 8.17 -9.61
C SER A 216 -7.10 7.23 -8.41
N VAL A 217 -6.14 6.31 -8.53
CA VAL A 217 -5.62 5.49 -7.43
C VAL A 217 -4.10 5.44 -7.52
N LYS A 218 -3.41 5.83 -6.44
CA LYS A 218 -1.95 5.73 -6.30
C LYS A 218 -1.59 4.93 -5.05
N GLY A 219 -1.09 3.71 -5.23
CA GLY A 219 -0.79 2.79 -4.13
C GLY A 219 -2.00 2.49 -3.24
N GLN A 220 -2.09 3.19 -2.10
CA GLN A 220 -3.19 3.08 -1.13
C GLN A 220 -4.01 4.37 -1.00
N ILE A 221 -3.86 5.30 -1.93
CA ILE A 221 -4.56 6.58 -1.96
C ILE A 221 -5.54 6.55 -3.11
N ILE A 222 -6.78 6.96 -2.87
CA ILE A 222 -7.78 7.19 -3.92
C ILE A 222 -8.05 8.68 -4.05
N SER A 223 -8.41 9.16 -5.24
CA SER A 223 -8.75 10.57 -5.47
C SER A 223 -10.03 10.71 -6.30
N ASN A 224 -10.83 11.73 -5.99
CA ASN A 224 -11.96 12.19 -6.81
C ASN A 224 -11.65 13.53 -7.53
N GLY A 225 -10.38 13.95 -7.57
CA GLY A 225 -9.91 15.22 -8.13
C GLY A 225 -9.98 16.41 -7.16
N ARG A 226 -10.69 16.30 -6.04
CA ARG A 226 -10.75 17.35 -5.00
C ARG A 226 -10.04 16.95 -3.73
N ILE A 227 -10.14 15.68 -3.36
CA ILE A 227 -9.49 15.11 -2.19
C ILE A 227 -8.76 13.84 -2.54
N CYS A 228 -7.63 13.62 -1.90
CA CYS A 228 -6.89 12.38 -1.89
C CYS A 228 -7.12 11.67 -0.54
N MET A 229 -7.71 10.48 -0.54
CA MET A 229 -8.03 9.76 0.68
C MET A 229 -7.15 8.53 0.88
N ALA A 230 -6.45 8.48 2.02
CA ALA A 230 -5.59 7.37 2.37
C ALA A 230 -6.38 6.17 2.92
N MET A 231 -6.45 5.10 2.13
CA MET A 231 -7.15 3.85 2.47
C MET A 231 -6.32 2.99 3.42
N SER A 232 -6.21 3.46 4.66
CA SER A 232 -5.39 2.84 5.69
C SER A 232 -6.09 1.62 6.29
N SER A 233 -5.41 0.47 6.23
CA SER A 233 -5.87 -0.79 6.83
C SER A 233 -6.40 -0.58 8.25
N GLY A 234 -7.50 -1.23 8.61
CA GLY A 234 -8.17 -1.13 9.90
C GLY A 234 -9.19 0.00 10.00
N LYS A 235 -9.08 1.11 9.25
CA LYS A 235 -10.05 2.21 9.33
C LYS A 235 -11.41 1.80 8.80
N THR A 236 -12.47 2.29 9.43
CA THR A 236 -13.85 1.93 9.04
C THR A 236 -14.45 2.88 8.01
N LEU A 237 -15.26 2.29 7.14
CA LEU A 237 -16.12 2.97 6.17
C LEU A 237 -17.55 2.97 6.72
N LYS A 238 -18.17 4.16 6.72
CA LYS A 238 -19.53 4.38 7.18
C LYS A 238 -20.37 4.95 6.05
N GLN A 239 -21.66 4.65 6.07
CA GLN A 239 -22.60 5.39 5.24
C GLN A 239 -22.59 6.85 5.70
N PRO A 240 -22.53 7.83 4.78
CA PRO A 240 -22.63 9.23 5.15
C PRO A 240 -23.96 9.48 5.86
N GLU A 241 -23.91 10.00 7.08
CA GLU A 241 -25.12 10.45 7.76
C GLU A 241 -25.51 11.82 7.18
N GLN A 242 -26.69 11.93 6.57
CA GLN A 242 -27.30 13.24 6.32
C GLN A 242 -27.63 13.87 7.67
N GLN A 243 -26.82 14.82 8.13
CA GLN A 243 -27.26 15.72 9.18
C GLN A 243 -28.34 16.63 8.59
N GLY A 244 -29.60 16.34 8.90
CA GLY A 244 -30.72 17.21 8.54
C GLY A 244 -30.48 18.62 9.06
N LEU A 245 -30.91 19.62 8.30
CA LEU A 245 -30.78 21.07 8.54
C LEU A 245 -31.27 21.56 9.92
N ASN A 246 -31.88 20.70 10.75
CA ASN A 246 -32.44 21.04 12.06
C ASN A 246 -31.40 21.01 13.22
N ARG A 247 -30.10 21.10 12.93
CA ARG A 247 -29.03 21.10 13.95
C ARG A 247 -28.12 22.34 13.93
N PHE A 248 -28.55 23.42 13.26
CA PHE A 248 -27.94 24.75 13.37
C PHE A 248 -28.84 25.68 14.17
#